data_AF-A0A7R9XZM4-F1
#
_entry.id   AF-A0A7R9XZM4-F1
#
_cell.length_a   1.000
_cell.length_b   1.000
_cell.length_c   1.000
_cell.angle_alpha   90.00
_cell.angle_beta   90.00
_cell.angle_gamma   90.00
#
_symmetry.space_group_name_H-M   'P 1'
#
loop_
_entity.id
_entity.type
_entity.pdbx_description
1 polymer ?
#
loop_
_entity_poly.entity_id
_entity_poly.type
_entity_poly.pdbx_seq_one_letter_code
_entity_poly.pdbx_strand_id
1 'polypeptide(L)'
;MHVDDVCDVGGDRAAIAAPPRKLETHVWHAKRFEMRRHEAHGYALAWGRRGKGRGWRSTMRFASERCVAHDASYHSTLVLRGTETDIMKTLRDVAEGGDAKAVGSVAARRGDVAADVTLARRDGRRKGNARVIAPAMALWEPTDATDTDTDAAAAALLRRELTLWVHPGAAEEARDALATAASDRGVDVEATRVRGGCRV
;
A
#
# COMPACT_ATOMS: atom_id res chain seq x y z
N MET A 1 27.61 0.18 -2.78
CA MET A 1 26.32 0.51 -3.42
C MET A 1 25.43 1.06 -2.33
N HIS A 2 25.16 2.37 -2.38
CA HIS A 2 24.17 3.02 -1.53
C HIS A 2 22.80 2.52 -2.02
N VAL A 3 21.93 2.06 -1.12
CA VAL A 3 20.57 1.58 -1.47
C VAL A 3 19.70 2.73 -2.02
N ASP A 4 20.21 3.95 -1.93
CA ASP A 4 19.51 5.19 -2.17
C ASP A 4 19.42 5.63 -3.64
N ASP A 5 20.16 5.00 -4.56
CA ASP A 5 20.03 5.25 -6.01
C ASP A 5 18.84 4.53 -6.65
N VAL A 6 18.13 3.66 -5.92
CA VAL A 6 17.02 2.86 -6.48
C VAL A 6 15.70 3.65 -6.53
N CYS A 7 15.62 4.76 -5.81
CA CYS A 7 14.40 5.56 -5.69
C CYS A 7 14.46 6.93 -6.40
N ASP A 8 15.53 7.23 -7.15
CA ASP A 8 15.60 8.43 -8.00
C ASP A 8 14.78 8.22 -9.28
N VAL A 9 13.47 8.04 -9.10
CA VAL A 9 12.51 8.05 -10.20
C VAL A 9 12.23 9.51 -10.48
N GLY A 10 12.92 10.07 -11.49
CA GLY A 10 12.89 11.47 -11.92
C GLY A 10 11.62 12.21 -11.51
N GLY A 11 11.71 12.93 -10.39
CA GLY A 11 10.58 13.61 -9.79
C GLY A 11 10.11 14.76 -10.64
N ASP A 12 8.79 14.87 -10.80
CA ASP A 12 8.15 16.00 -11.47
C ASP A 12 8.57 17.32 -10.80
N ARG A 13 9.26 18.19 -11.54
CA ARG A 13 9.88 19.42 -10.99
C ARG A 13 8.86 20.35 -10.35
N ALA A 14 7.59 20.25 -10.74
CA ALA A 14 6.47 20.98 -10.13
C ALA A 14 6.20 20.55 -8.68
N ALA A 15 6.42 19.28 -8.33
CA ALA A 15 6.25 18.80 -6.96
C ALA A 15 7.29 19.42 -6.01
N ILE A 16 8.48 19.78 -6.52
CA ILE A 16 9.60 20.39 -5.77
C ILE A 16 9.23 21.77 -5.21
N ALA A 17 8.34 22.52 -5.87
CA ALA A 17 7.93 23.85 -5.45
C ALA A 17 6.88 23.86 -4.31
N ALA A 18 6.14 22.75 -4.12
CA ALA A 18 5.12 22.66 -3.08
C ALA A 18 5.74 22.45 -1.68
N PRO A 19 5.15 23.02 -0.61
CA PRO A 19 5.63 22.78 0.74
C PRO A 19 5.57 21.27 1.06
N PRO A 20 6.58 20.74 1.78
CA PRO A 20 6.62 19.31 2.08
C PRO A 20 5.42 18.89 2.93
N ARG A 21 4.84 17.73 2.58
CA ARG A 21 3.79 17.10 3.39
C ARG A 21 4.39 16.62 4.71
N LYS A 22 3.72 16.97 5.80
CA LYS A 22 4.13 16.61 7.17
C LYS A 22 3.14 15.60 7.73
N LEU A 23 3.66 14.58 8.40
CA LEU A 23 2.86 13.67 9.22
C LEU A 23 2.46 14.37 10.53
N GLU A 24 1.43 13.87 11.19
CA GLU A 24 0.96 14.42 12.48
C GLU A 24 2.09 14.42 13.54
N THR A 25 2.95 13.41 13.51
CA THR A 25 4.10 13.26 14.42
C THR A 25 5.34 14.08 14.00
N HIS A 26 5.24 14.92 12.95
CA HIS A 26 6.41 15.55 12.33
C HIS A 26 7.23 16.39 13.32
N VAL A 27 6.58 17.15 14.21
CA VAL A 27 7.29 17.97 15.21
C VAL A 27 8.09 17.08 16.18
N TRP A 28 7.54 15.92 16.56
CA TRP A 28 8.24 14.99 17.46
C TRP A 28 9.49 14.41 16.79
N HIS A 29 9.37 14.02 15.52
CA HIS A 29 10.48 13.50 14.72
C HIS A 29 11.53 14.58 14.42
N ALA A 30 11.11 15.79 14.03
CA ALA A 30 12.00 16.90 13.69
C ALA A 30 12.89 17.34 14.86
N LYS A 31 12.44 17.18 16.11
CA LYS A 31 13.25 17.44 17.31
C LYS A 31 14.37 16.40 17.54
N ARG A 32 14.24 15.19 17.01
CA ARG A 32 15.13 14.04 17.30
C ARG A 32 15.98 13.59 16.10
N PHE A 33 15.47 13.81 14.90
CA PHE A 33 16.04 13.32 13.66
C PHE A 33 16.32 14.48 12.70
N GLU A 34 17.23 14.23 11.75
CA GLU A 34 17.33 14.98 10.52
C GLU A 34 16.12 14.63 9.65
N MET A 35 15.35 15.65 9.27
CA MET A 35 14.20 15.47 8.40
C MET A 35 14.64 15.69 6.95
N ARG A 36 14.35 14.73 6.08
CA ARG A 36 14.58 14.86 4.64
C ARG A 36 13.27 14.81 3.88
N ARG A 37 13.18 15.64 2.85
CA ARG A 37 12.09 15.60 1.89
C ARG A 37 12.39 14.51 0.88
N HIS A 38 11.46 13.58 0.71
CA HIS A 38 11.55 12.59 -0.35
C HIS A 38 10.90 13.14 -1.61
N GLU A 39 11.66 13.21 -2.71
CA GLU A 39 11.21 13.86 -3.95
C GLU A 39 10.06 13.09 -4.61
N ALA A 40 10.11 11.75 -4.60
CA ALA A 40 9.12 10.88 -5.22
C ALA A 40 7.70 10.97 -4.60
N HIS A 41 7.56 11.39 -3.34
CA HIS A 41 6.25 11.43 -2.67
C HIS A 41 6.01 12.69 -1.82
N GLY A 42 6.94 13.64 -1.81
CA GLY A 42 6.78 14.97 -1.21
C GLY A 42 6.65 15.01 0.31
N TYR A 43 6.79 13.89 1.02
CA TYR A 43 6.76 13.87 2.49
C TYR A 43 8.13 14.24 3.07
N ALA A 44 8.13 14.99 4.17
CA ALA A 44 9.31 15.21 5.01
C ALA A 44 9.36 14.17 6.14
N LEU A 45 10.23 13.17 5.99
CA LEU A 45 10.37 12.03 6.91
C LEU A 45 11.71 12.06 7.66
N ALA A 46 11.79 11.29 8.74
CA ALA A 46 13.01 11.16 9.53
C ALA A 46 14.03 10.28 8.76
N TRP A 47 15.17 10.86 8.41
CA TRP A 47 16.25 10.15 7.71
C TRP A 47 17.20 9.43 8.68
N GLY A 48 17.56 10.11 9.76
CA GLY A 48 18.55 9.61 10.71
C GLY A 48 18.71 10.53 11.89
N ARG A 49 19.41 10.07 12.93
CA ARG A 49 19.69 10.93 14.10
C ARG A 49 20.64 12.04 13.69
N ARG A 50 20.45 13.25 14.24
CA ARG A 50 21.35 14.38 14.01
C ARG A 50 22.77 14.08 14.52
N GLY A 51 23.80 14.43 13.74
CA GLY A 51 25.22 14.34 14.13
C GLY A 51 25.83 12.93 14.07
N LYS A 52 26.93 12.70 14.79
CA LYS A 52 27.61 11.39 14.94
C LYS A 52 26.83 10.44 15.86
N GLY A 53 25.52 10.31 15.64
CA GLY A 53 24.67 9.44 16.43
C GLY A 53 25.10 7.97 16.37
N ARG A 54 24.40 7.12 17.11
CA ARG A 54 24.60 5.68 16.98
C ARG A 54 24.11 5.23 15.59
N GLY A 55 25.00 4.61 14.81
CA GLY A 55 24.70 4.16 13.44
C GLY A 55 23.80 2.91 13.39
N TRP A 56 23.64 2.35 12.19
CA TRP A 56 22.77 1.19 11.91
C TRP A 56 22.97 0.01 12.87
N ARG A 57 24.21 -0.25 13.31
CA ARG A 57 24.53 -1.32 14.28
C ARG A 57 23.75 -1.20 15.58
N SER A 58 23.56 0.03 16.06
CA SER A 58 22.79 0.27 17.28
C SER A 58 21.31 0.04 17.07
N THR A 59 20.76 0.44 15.92
CA THR A 59 19.37 0.22 15.56
C THR A 59 19.10 -1.28 15.45
N MET A 60 19.99 -2.04 14.80
CA MET A 60 19.87 -3.50 14.72
C MET A 60 19.98 -4.17 16.09
N ARG A 61 20.92 -3.73 16.95
CA ARG A 61 20.99 -4.24 18.32
C ARG A 61 19.71 -3.95 19.09
N PHE A 62 19.15 -2.75 18.96
CA PHE A 62 17.86 -2.43 19.58
C PHE A 62 16.70 -3.23 19.00
N ALA A 63 16.68 -3.49 17.69
CA ALA A 63 15.67 -4.34 17.08
C ALA A 63 15.76 -5.79 17.56
N SER A 64 16.97 -6.28 17.84
CA SER A 64 17.20 -7.65 18.32
C SER A 64 17.00 -7.82 19.83
N GLU A 65 17.40 -6.85 20.64
CA GLU A 65 17.44 -6.98 22.11
C GLU A 65 16.32 -6.18 22.82
N ARG A 66 15.69 -5.24 22.11
CA ARG A 66 14.74 -4.25 22.66
C ARG A 66 13.59 -4.04 21.66
N CYS A 67 12.96 -2.87 21.69
CA CYS A 67 11.92 -2.48 20.75
C CYS A 67 12.37 -1.32 19.87
N VAL A 68 11.83 -1.29 18.64
CA VAL A 68 11.96 -0.18 17.69
C VAL A 68 10.56 0.14 17.19
N ALA A 69 10.20 1.43 17.20
CA ALA A 69 8.99 1.93 16.59
C ALA A 69 9.33 2.73 15.33
N HIS A 70 8.63 2.46 14.24
CA HIS A 70 8.75 3.17 12.97
C HIS A 70 7.41 3.82 12.63
N ASP A 71 7.43 5.10 12.27
CA ASP A 71 6.25 5.80 11.81
C ASP A 71 6.03 5.55 10.31
N ALA A 72 5.09 4.67 9.99
CA ALA A 72 4.72 4.28 8.64
C ALA A 72 3.45 5.00 8.13
N SER A 73 3.01 6.08 8.80
CA SER A 73 1.74 6.76 8.49
C SER A 73 1.70 7.44 7.11
N TYR A 74 2.83 7.46 6.38
CA TYR A 74 2.92 7.94 5.01
C TYR A 74 2.37 6.94 3.97
N HIS A 75 2.16 5.67 4.34
CA HIS A 75 1.54 4.69 3.45
C HIS A 75 0.15 5.17 3.01
N SER A 76 -0.11 5.05 1.71
CA SER A 76 -1.41 5.40 1.16
C SER A 76 -2.33 4.20 1.26
N THR A 77 -3.56 4.47 1.70
CA THR A 77 -4.59 3.45 1.86
C THR A 77 -5.53 3.53 0.66
N LEU A 78 -5.63 2.44 -0.10
CA LEU A 78 -6.61 2.24 -1.15
C LEU A 78 -7.66 1.27 -0.64
N VAL A 79 -8.94 1.62 -0.78
CA VAL A 79 -10.05 0.75 -0.38
C VAL A 79 -10.81 0.34 -1.62
N LEU A 80 -10.94 -0.97 -1.84
CA LEU A 80 -11.75 -1.55 -2.89
C LEU A 80 -13.08 -1.97 -2.30
N ARG A 81 -14.17 -1.45 -2.86
CA ARG A 81 -15.54 -1.79 -2.46
C ARG A 81 -16.25 -2.48 -3.62
N GLY A 82 -16.85 -3.63 -3.36
CA GLY A 82 -17.53 -4.42 -4.39
C GLY A 82 -17.89 -5.80 -3.87
N THR A 83 -18.40 -6.68 -4.74
CA THR A 83 -18.58 -8.09 -4.36
C THR A 83 -17.22 -8.77 -4.20
N GLU A 84 -17.12 -9.78 -3.34
CA GLU A 84 -15.88 -10.54 -3.18
C GLU A 84 -15.39 -11.09 -4.53
N THR A 85 -16.29 -11.63 -5.35
CA THR A 85 -15.92 -12.17 -6.67
C THR A 85 -15.33 -11.12 -7.59
N ASP A 86 -15.87 -9.91 -7.57
CA ASP A 86 -15.48 -8.83 -8.46
C ASP A 86 -14.16 -8.20 -8.01
N ILE A 87 -13.98 -7.97 -6.71
CA ILE A 87 -12.69 -7.54 -6.15
C ILE A 87 -11.60 -8.54 -6.53
N MET A 88 -11.87 -9.85 -6.40
CA MET A 88 -10.91 -10.89 -6.76
C MET A 88 -10.65 -10.99 -8.28
N LYS A 89 -11.63 -10.67 -9.14
CA LYS A 89 -11.41 -10.57 -10.59
C LYS A 89 -10.46 -9.42 -10.91
N THR A 90 -10.71 -8.24 -10.35
CA THR A 90 -9.86 -7.05 -10.52
C THR A 90 -8.44 -7.31 -10.02
N LEU A 91 -8.29 -7.91 -8.84
CA LEU A 91 -6.97 -8.24 -8.29
C LEU A 91 -6.20 -9.24 -9.15
N ARG A 92 -6.85 -10.22 -9.79
CA ARG A 92 -6.12 -11.17 -10.66
C ARG A 92 -5.50 -10.50 -11.89
N ASP A 93 -6.04 -9.36 -12.30
CA ASP A 93 -5.52 -8.60 -13.43
C ASP A 93 -4.36 -7.68 -13.05
N VAL A 94 -4.34 -7.20 -11.81
CA VAL A 94 -3.32 -6.25 -11.31
C VAL A 94 -2.25 -6.93 -10.47
N ALA A 95 -2.55 -8.02 -9.76
CA ALA A 95 -1.58 -8.73 -8.96
C ALA A 95 -0.63 -9.55 -9.85
N GLU A 96 0.66 -9.47 -9.52
CA GLU A 96 1.70 -10.24 -10.19
C GLU A 96 1.74 -11.68 -9.69
N GLY A 97 2.08 -12.61 -10.58
CA GLY A 97 2.28 -14.01 -10.22
C GLY A 97 1.09 -14.67 -9.51
N GLY A 98 1.41 -15.30 -8.37
CA GLY A 98 0.45 -16.05 -7.53
C GLY A 98 -0.18 -15.22 -6.41
N ASP A 99 0.14 -13.93 -6.28
CA ASP A 99 -0.17 -13.15 -5.09
C ASP A 99 -1.69 -12.97 -4.88
N ALA A 100 -2.47 -12.89 -5.96
CA ALA A 100 -3.93 -12.89 -5.87
C ALA A 100 -4.47 -14.16 -5.18
N LYS A 101 -3.77 -15.30 -5.23
CA LYS A 101 -4.18 -16.51 -4.50
C LYS A 101 -3.98 -16.37 -2.99
N ALA A 102 -2.95 -15.64 -2.56
CA ALA A 102 -2.72 -15.38 -1.13
C ALA A 102 -3.85 -14.51 -0.56
N VAL A 103 -4.21 -13.43 -1.26
CA VAL A 103 -5.34 -12.55 -0.91
C VAL A 103 -6.69 -13.29 -0.94
N GLY A 104 -6.83 -14.28 -1.83
CA GLY A 104 -8.03 -15.12 -1.96
C GLY A 104 -8.08 -16.34 -1.03
N SER A 105 -7.07 -16.55 -0.18
CA SER A 105 -7.08 -17.67 0.78
C SER A 105 -8.24 -17.53 1.77
N VAL A 106 -8.67 -18.65 2.36
CA VAL A 106 -9.79 -18.64 3.32
C VAL A 106 -9.47 -17.74 4.53
N ALA A 107 -8.25 -17.85 5.08
CA ALA A 107 -7.81 -17.04 6.22
C ALA A 107 -7.74 -15.54 5.86
N ALA A 108 -7.20 -15.19 4.68
CA ALA A 108 -7.15 -13.80 4.24
C ALA A 108 -8.57 -13.24 4.05
N ARG A 109 -9.46 -14.00 3.39
CA ARG A 109 -10.86 -13.59 3.19
C ARG A 109 -11.64 -13.46 4.48
N ARG A 110 -11.32 -14.20 5.55
CA ARG A 110 -11.95 -13.98 6.87
C ARG A 110 -11.46 -12.71 7.57
N GLY A 111 -10.34 -12.14 7.11
CA GLY A 111 -9.66 -11.02 7.76
C GLY A 111 -8.70 -11.46 8.87
N ASP A 112 -8.35 -12.76 8.94
CA ASP A 112 -7.43 -13.27 9.97
C ASP A 112 -5.97 -12.87 9.72
N VAL A 113 -5.62 -12.78 8.43
CA VAL A 113 -4.25 -12.53 7.99
C VAL A 113 -4.24 -11.48 6.89
N ALA A 114 -3.28 -10.57 6.97
CA ALA A 114 -2.93 -9.73 5.84
C ALA A 114 -2.13 -10.56 4.82
N ALA A 115 -2.22 -10.19 3.55
CA ALA A 115 -1.49 -10.82 2.46
C ALA A 115 -0.63 -9.78 1.73
N ASP A 116 0.62 -10.12 1.46
CA ASP A 116 1.47 -9.31 0.60
C ASP A 116 1.07 -9.51 -0.86
N VAL A 117 1.04 -8.41 -1.62
CA VAL A 117 0.70 -8.42 -3.04
C VAL A 117 1.58 -7.45 -3.82
N THR A 118 2.17 -7.93 -4.90
CA THR A 118 2.86 -7.06 -5.86
C THR A 118 1.87 -6.58 -6.91
N LEU A 119 1.63 -5.27 -6.98
CA LEU A 119 0.76 -4.67 -7.98
C LEU A 119 1.55 -4.40 -9.26
N ALA A 120 0.94 -4.69 -10.40
CA ALA A 120 1.48 -4.54 -11.73
C ALA A 120 0.39 -4.02 -12.69
N ARG A 121 0.80 -3.18 -13.64
CA ARG A 121 -0.04 -2.73 -14.76
C ARG A 121 0.19 -3.66 -15.94
N ARG A 122 -0.88 -4.14 -16.56
CA ARG A 122 -0.82 -4.93 -17.79
C ARG A 122 -1.25 -4.05 -18.96
N ASP A 123 -0.30 -3.73 -19.84
CA ASP A 123 -0.59 -2.96 -21.04
C ASP A 123 -1.07 -3.92 -22.15
N GLY A 124 -2.39 -4.05 -22.25
CA GLY A 124 -3.06 -4.88 -23.26
C GLY A 124 -3.25 -6.36 -22.86
N ARG A 125 -3.84 -7.14 -23.78
CA ARG A 125 -4.26 -8.53 -23.51
C ARG A 125 -3.15 -9.58 -23.58
N ARG A 126 -1.91 -9.18 -23.90
CA ARG A 126 -0.81 -10.15 -24.11
C ARG A 126 -0.12 -10.48 -22.79
N LYS A 127 -0.19 -11.75 -22.41
CA LYS A 127 0.42 -12.36 -21.22
C LYS A 127 1.96 -12.27 -21.32
N GLY A 128 2.56 -11.18 -20.88
CA GLY A 128 4.02 -10.98 -20.94
C GLY A 128 4.54 -9.56 -20.71
N ASN A 129 3.69 -8.54 -20.86
CA ASN A 129 4.08 -7.13 -20.64
C ASN A 129 3.42 -6.56 -19.37
N ALA A 130 3.72 -7.16 -18.22
CA ALA A 130 3.32 -6.60 -16.93
C ALA A 130 4.43 -5.67 -16.42
N ARG A 131 4.11 -4.38 -16.24
CA ARG A 131 4.99 -3.42 -15.59
C ARG A 131 4.66 -3.38 -14.11
N VAL A 132 5.59 -3.82 -13.27
CA VAL A 132 5.44 -3.76 -11.80
C VAL A 132 5.30 -2.31 -11.35
N ILE A 133 4.31 -2.07 -10.50
CA ILE A 133 4.00 -0.76 -9.91
C ILE A 133 4.66 -0.66 -8.53
N ALA A 134 4.22 -1.48 -7.57
CA ALA A 134 4.72 -1.47 -6.20
C ALA A 134 4.25 -2.69 -5.41
N PRO A 135 4.99 -3.09 -4.35
CA PRO A 135 4.46 -3.96 -3.32
C PRO A 135 3.38 -3.24 -2.51
N ALA A 136 2.39 -4.00 -2.06
CA ALA A 136 1.34 -3.56 -1.17
C ALA A 136 0.98 -4.68 -0.18
N MET A 137 0.39 -4.28 0.94
CA MET A 137 -0.22 -5.21 1.90
C MET A 137 -1.73 -5.14 1.75
N ALA A 138 -2.40 -6.28 1.70
CA ALA A 138 -3.84 -6.41 1.51
C ALA A 138 -4.49 -7.00 2.77
N LEU A 139 -5.60 -6.42 3.21
CA LEU A 139 -6.40 -6.94 4.32
C LEU A 139 -7.89 -6.78 4.00
N TRP A 140 -8.61 -7.89 4.09
CA TRP A 140 -10.07 -7.88 4.01
C TRP A 140 -10.67 -7.32 5.29
N GLU A 141 -11.74 -6.56 5.16
CA GLU A 141 -12.58 -6.22 6.29
C GLU A 141 -13.11 -7.51 6.92
N PRO A 142 -12.84 -7.74 8.22
CA PRO A 142 -13.35 -8.89 8.93
C PRO A 142 -14.88 -8.86 8.90
N THR A 143 -15.49 -10.00 8.61
CA THR A 143 -16.93 -10.16 8.66
C THR A 143 -17.31 -10.93 9.91
N ASP A 144 -18.24 -10.39 10.70
CA ASP A 144 -18.85 -11.04 11.87
C ASP A 144 -19.75 -12.23 11.51
N ALA A 145 -19.85 -12.56 10.22
CA ALA A 145 -20.47 -13.79 9.74
C ALA A 145 -19.62 -14.99 10.19
N THR A 146 -19.75 -15.32 11.47
CA THR A 146 -19.28 -16.55 12.10
C THR A 146 -19.84 -17.73 11.34
N ASP A 147 -19.06 -18.38 10.47
CA ASP A 147 -19.24 -19.79 10.02
C ASP A 147 -20.68 -20.33 9.88
N THR A 148 -21.67 -19.49 9.59
CA THR A 148 -23.02 -19.93 9.32
C THR A 148 -22.98 -20.33 7.88
N ASP A 149 -23.37 -21.57 7.59
CA ASP A 149 -23.63 -22.25 6.30
C ASP A 149 -24.31 -21.37 5.24
N THR A 150 -23.72 -20.22 4.97
CA THR A 150 -24.08 -19.29 3.95
C THR A 150 -23.46 -19.91 2.73
N ASP A 151 -24.31 -20.45 1.89
CA ASP A 151 -23.91 -21.11 0.64
C ASP A 151 -22.78 -20.29 0.01
N ALA A 152 -21.67 -20.95 -0.33
CA ALA A 152 -20.45 -20.26 -0.77
C ALA A 152 -20.73 -19.29 -1.93
N ALA A 153 -21.77 -19.58 -2.72
CA ALA A 153 -22.30 -18.72 -3.76
C ALA A 153 -22.91 -17.40 -3.23
N ALA A 154 -23.66 -17.43 -2.12
CA ALA A 154 -24.23 -16.25 -1.49
C ALA A 154 -23.16 -15.38 -0.82
N ALA A 155 -22.17 -15.99 -0.15
CA ALA A 155 -21.05 -15.27 0.44
C ALA A 155 -20.23 -14.52 -0.63
N ALA A 156 -20.09 -15.10 -1.83
CA ALA A 156 -19.35 -14.51 -2.94
C ALA A 156 -20.03 -13.23 -3.51
N LEU A 157 -21.35 -13.09 -3.30
CA LEU A 157 -22.15 -11.93 -3.72
C LEU A 157 -22.24 -10.83 -2.66
N LEU A 158 -21.74 -11.07 -1.44
CA LEU A 158 -21.70 -10.04 -0.42
C LEU A 158 -20.77 -8.91 -0.84
N ARG A 159 -21.23 -7.67 -0.63
CA ARG A 159 -20.37 -6.50 -0.71
C ARG A 159 -19.38 -6.53 0.43
N ARG A 160 -18.12 -6.37 0.11
CA ARG A 160 -16.99 -6.39 1.05
C ARG A 160 -16.05 -5.23 0.75
N GLU A 161 -15.23 -4.90 1.75
CA GLU A 161 -14.13 -3.97 1.59
C GLU A 161 -12.79 -4.70 1.67
N LEU A 162 -11.90 -4.38 0.75
CA LEU A 162 -10.50 -4.77 0.79
C LEU A 162 -9.63 -3.52 0.91
N THR A 163 -8.81 -3.48 1.96
CA THR A 163 -7.86 -2.40 2.17
C THR A 163 -6.48 -2.80 1.64
N LEU A 164 -5.88 -1.94 0.82
CA LEU A 164 -4.50 -2.05 0.35
C LEU A 164 -3.67 -0.89 0.90
N TRP A 165 -2.54 -1.20 1.53
CA TRP A 165 -1.52 -0.22 1.88
C TRP A 165 -0.38 -0.25 0.86
N VAL A 166 -0.21 0.86 0.14
CA VAL A 166 0.80 1.02 -0.90
C VAL A 166 1.67 2.24 -0.62
N HIS A 167 2.90 2.22 -1.12
CA HIS A 167 3.80 3.37 -1.02
C HIS A 167 3.17 4.62 -1.69
N PRO A 168 3.25 5.82 -1.08
CA PRO A 168 2.56 7.02 -1.58
C PRO A 168 2.99 7.48 -2.98
N GLY A 169 4.22 7.17 -3.40
CA GLY A 169 4.71 7.48 -4.75
C GLY A 169 4.04 6.63 -5.84
N ALA A 170 3.51 5.45 -5.49
CA ALA A 170 2.86 4.53 -6.41
C ALA A 170 1.33 4.51 -6.27
N ALA A 171 0.78 5.28 -5.32
CA ALA A 171 -0.62 5.18 -4.91
C ALA A 171 -1.62 5.55 -6.01
N GLU A 172 -1.34 6.62 -6.76
CA GLU A 172 -2.22 7.03 -7.87
C GLU A 172 -2.14 6.01 -9.01
N GLU A 173 -0.92 5.58 -9.37
CA GLU A 173 -0.73 4.60 -10.44
C GLU A 173 -1.40 3.25 -10.13
N ALA A 174 -1.29 2.80 -8.87
CA ALA A 174 -1.94 1.59 -8.38
C ALA A 174 -3.47 1.72 -8.39
N ARG A 175 -4.03 2.85 -7.93
CA ARG A 175 -5.48 3.10 -7.99
C ARG A 175 -5.96 3.07 -9.45
N ASP A 176 -5.25 3.74 -10.34
CA ASP A 176 -5.64 3.81 -11.75
C ASP A 176 -5.56 2.44 -12.41
N ALA A 177 -4.55 1.62 -12.09
CA ALA A 177 -4.47 0.24 -12.57
C ALA A 177 -5.66 -0.62 -12.10
N LEU A 178 -6.07 -0.48 -10.84
CA LEU A 178 -7.24 -1.17 -10.29
C LEU A 178 -8.55 -0.70 -10.94
N ALA A 179 -8.72 0.61 -11.15
CA ALA A 179 -9.90 1.18 -11.80
C ALA A 179 -10.02 0.76 -13.27
N THR A 180 -8.90 0.76 -14.01
CA THR A 180 -8.85 0.27 -15.39
C THR A 180 -9.19 -1.22 -15.44
N ALA A 181 -8.60 -2.04 -14.56
CA ALA A 181 -8.90 -3.47 -14.51
C ALA A 181 -10.37 -3.77 -14.19
N ALA A 182 -10.98 -3.01 -13.27
CA ALA A 182 -12.41 -3.12 -12.97
C ALA A 182 -13.27 -2.77 -14.20
N SER A 183 -12.93 -1.68 -14.89
CA SER A 183 -13.63 -1.21 -16.09
C SER A 183 -13.51 -2.21 -17.26
N ASP A 184 -12.32 -2.75 -17.51
CA ASP A 184 -12.05 -3.72 -18.58
C ASP A 184 -12.82 -5.03 -18.39
N ARG A 185 -13.08 -5.40 -17.13
CA ARG A 185 -13.88 -6.58 -16.75
C ARG A 185 -15.37 -6.29 -16.69
N GLY A 186 -15.79 -5.02 -16.73
CA GLY A 186 -17.18 -4.62 -16.53
C GLY A 186 -17.72 -4.98 -15.14
N VAL A 187 -16.86 -4.90 -14.11
CA VAL A 187 -17.24 -5.21 -12.72
C VAL A 187 -17.47 -3.95 -11.91
N ASP A 188 -18.42 -4.02 -10.97
CA ASP A 188 -18.75 -2.92 -10.05
C ASP A 188 -17.82 -2.92 -8.84
N VAL A 189 -16.57 -2.45 -9.05
CA VAL A 189 -15.56 -2.27 -7.99
C VAL A 189 -15.12 -0.82 -7.96
N GLU A 190 -15.37 -0.16 -6.83
CA GLU A 190 -14.88 1.19 -6.57
C GLU A 190 -13.52 1.13 -5.87
N ALA A 191 -12.49 1.75 -6.47
CA ALA A 191 -11.17 1.88 -5.87
C ALA A 191 -10.95 3.32 -5.36
N THR A 192 -11.15 3.54 -4.06
CA THR A 192 -11.05 4.87 -3.45
C THR A 192 -9.73 5.02 -2.69
N ARG A 193 -9.01 6.11 -2.90
CA ARG A 193 -7.85 6.48 -2.05
C ARG A 193 -8.35 7.20 -0.81
N VAL A 194 -8.14 6.62 0.37
CA VAL A 194 -8.42 7.28 1.64
C VAL A 194 -7.28 8.26 1.93
N ARG A 195 -7.59 9.56 1.91
CA ARG A 195 -6.66 10.58 2.36
C ARG A 195 -6.82 10.71 3.88
N GLY A 196 -5.78 10.32 4.63
CA GLY A 196 -5.70 10.67 6.04
C GLY A 196 -5.85 12.19 6.16
N GLY A 197 -6.93 12.62 6.80
CA GLY A 197 -7.27 14.03 6.91
C GLY A 197 -6.23 14.73 7.79
N CYS A 198 -5.30 15.46 7.19
CA CYS A 198 -4.53 16.46 7.91
C CYS A 198 -5.45 17.67 8.14
N ARG A 199 -6.31 17.61 9.16
CA ARG A 199 -6.84 18.82 9.80
C ARG A 199 -5.89 19.13 10.96
N VAL A 200 -4.97 20.05 10.72
CA VAL A 200 -4.27 20.79 11.79
C VAL A 200 -4.70 22.23 11.68
#